data_AF-A0A2U8GMC6-F1
#
_entry.id   AF-A0A2U8GMC6-F1
#
_cell.length_a   1.000
_cell.length_b   1.000
_cell.length_c   1.000
_cell.angle_alpha   90.00
_cell.angle_beta   90.00
_cell.angle_gamma   90.00
#
_symmetry.space_group_name_H-M   'P 1'
#
loop_
_entity.id
_entity.type
_entity.pdbx_description
1 polymer ?
#
loop_
_entity_poly.entity_id
_entity_poly.type
_entity_poly.pdbx_seq_one_letter_code
_entity_poly.pdbx_strand_id
1 'polypeptide(L)'
;MLPDQIVEWAAAHLSDPSDIDCTTTVMLKILDGKCRMGPGDKDTIPLLYDSTRHRAGRLLGEDMHALIARARAGEREALVAEIYEHRVLAETAISRPVMKAYKAMLRDAGVLRGAS
;
A
#
# COMPACT_ATOMS: atom_id res chain seq x y z
N MET A 1 6.39 16.35 -2.81
CA MET A 1 5.12 16.72 -2.15
C MET A 1 5.31 16.64 -0.63
N LEU A 2 4.66 17.49 0.16
CA LEU A 2 4.65 17.41 1.62
C LEU A 2 3.66 16.34 2.11
N PRO A 3 3.74 15.85 3.37
CA PRO A 3 2.85 14.80 3.88
C PRO A 3 1.35 15.12 3.74
N ASP A 4 0.90 16.30 4.14
CA ASP A 4 -0.53 16.67 4.07
C ASP A 4 -1.04 16.71 2.62
N GLN A 5 -0.20 17.22 1.72
CA GLN A 5 -0.50 17.24 0.29
C GLN A 5 -0.60 15.83 -0.31
N ILE A 6 0.21 14.87 0.17
CA ILE A 6 0.13 13.46 -0.23
C ILE A 6 -1.21 12.86 0.21
N VAL A 7 -1.64 13.13 1.45
CA VAL A 7 -2.91 12.65 2.01
C VAL A 7 -4.09 13.21 1.22
N GLU A 8 -4.11 14.52 0.97
CA GLU A 8 -5.14 15.19 0.17
C GLU A 8 -5.19 14.64 -1.26
N TRP A 9 -4.02 14.51 -1.90
CA TRP A 9 -3.91 13.96 -3.24
C TRP A 9 -4.45 12.53 -3.30
N ALA A 10 -4.08 11.69 -2.35
CA ALA A 10 -4.50 10.29 -2.30
C ALA A 10 -6.01 10.16 -2.11
N ALA A 11 -6.58 10.92 -1.18
CA ALA A 11 -8.03 10.96 -0.97
C ALA A 11 -8.78 11.38 -2.25
N ALA A 12 -8.23 12.33 -3.00
CA ALA A 12 -8.86 12.83 -4.23
C ALA A 12 -8.68 11.88 -5.45
N HIS A 13 -7.56 11.18 -5.57
CA HIS A 13 -7.19 10.49 -6.83
C HIS A 13 -7.19 8.96 -6.73
N LEU A 14 -6.99 8.36 -5.55
CA LEU A 14 -7.03 6.90 -5.38
C LEU A 14 -8.47 6.43 -5.16
N SER A 15 -9.29 6.56 -6.20
CA SER A 15 -10.72 6.20 -6.17
C SER A 15 -11.02 4.83 -6.80
N ASP A 16 -10.13 4.27 -7.63
CA ASP A 16 -10.34 2.94 -8.19
C ASP A 16 -10.05 1.88 -7.11
N PRO A 17 -10.93 0.87 -6.91
CA PRO A 17 -10.67 -0.21 -5.97
C PRO A 17 -9.33 -0.94 -6.20
N SER A 18 -8.82 -0.97 -7.43
CA SER A 18 -7.49 -1.53 -7.74
C SER A 18 -6.33 -0.69 -7.21
N ASP A 19 -6.49 0.63 -7.05
CA ASP A 19 -5.51 1.48 -6.39
C ASP A 19 -5.43 1.17 -4.89
N ILE A 20 -6.59 0.87 -4.28
CA ILE A 20 -6.68 0.46 -2.88
C ILE A 20 -5.99 -0.88 -2.67
N ASP A 21 -6.24 -1.85 -3.56
CA ASP A 21 -5.57 -3.15 -3.54
C ASP A 21 -4.04 -2.99 -3.69
N CYS A 22 -3.60 -2.14 -4.63
CA CYS A 22 -2.17 -1.87 -4.83
C CYS A 22 -1.54 -1.23 -3.60
N THR A 23 -2.19 -0.22 -3.01
CA THR A 23 -1.73 0.48 -1.80
C THR A 23 -1.61 -0.49 -0.64
N THR A 24 -2.65 -1.29 -0.39
CA THR A 24 -2.73 -2.29 0.67
C THR A 24 -1.65 -3.36 0.48
N THR A 25 -1.45 -3.84 -0.74
CA THR A 25 -0.40 -4.81 -1.06
C THR A 25 1.00 -4.27 -0.77
N VAL A 26 1.29 -3.02 -1.13
CA VAL A 26 2.59 -2.41 -0.82
C VAL A 26 2.75 -2.21 0.69
N MET A 27 1.68 -1.90 1.41
CA MET A 27 1.71 -1.82 2.88
C MET A 27 2.05 -3.18 3.51
N LEU A 28 1.47 -4.27 3.02
CA LEU A 28 1.84 -5.63 3.47
C LEU A 28 3.33 -5.93 3.19
N LYS A 29 3.85 -5.55 2.02
CA LYS A 29 5.30 -5.66 1.72
C LYS A 29 6.19 -4.87 2.68
N ILE A 30 5.71 -3.75 3.20
CA ILE A 30 6.46 -2.95 4.19
C ILE A 30 6.47 -3.68 5.53
N LEU A 31 5.32 -4.23 5.93
CA LEU A 31 5.16 -4.94 7.19
C LEU A 31 5.92 -6.29 7.23
N ASP A 32 6.10 -7.00 6.12
CA ASP A 32 6.91 -8.22 6.10
C ASP A 32 8.39 -7.98 5.68
N GLY A 33 8.77 -6.72 5.44
CA GLY A 33 10.13 -6.34 5.08
C GLY A 33 10.53 -6.67 3.64
N LYS A 34 9.62 -7.06 2.75
CA LYS A 34 9.92 -7.36 1.33
C LYS A 34 9.83 -6.16 0.39
N CYS A 35 9.41 -4.99 0.88
CA CYS A 35 9.40 -3.76 0.10
C CYS A 35 10.83 -3.25 -0.20
N ARG A 36 11.15 -3.05 -1.48
CA ARG A 36 12.46 -2.56 -1.97
C ARG A 36 12.47 -1.09 -2.39
N MET A 37 11.40 -0.35 -2.09
CA MET A 37 11.35 1.09 -2.36
C MET A 37 12.36 1.84 -1.48
N GLY A 38 12.83 3.00 -1.93
CA GLY A 38 13.73 3.86 -1.15
C GLY A 38 13.06 4.36 0.14
N PRO A 39 13.82 4.84 1.14
CA PRO A 39 13.26 5.25 2.44
C PRO A 39 12.12 6.27 2.33
N GLY A 40 12.31 7.36 1.56
CA GLY A 40 11.26 8.37 1.39
C GLY A 40 9.99 7.86 0.71
N ASP A 41 10.14 6.91 -0.23
CA ASP A 41 9.01 6.25 -0.87
C ASP A 41 8.31 5.28 0.10
N LYS A 42 9.05 4.61 0.99
CA LYS A 42 8.48 3.77 2.06
C LYS A 42 7.73 4.59 3.11
N ASP A 43 8.19 5.79 3.43
CA ASP A 43 7.51 6.70 4.35
C ASP A 43 6.22 7.28 3.74
N THR A 44 6.14 7.33 2.41
CA THR A 44 4.97 7.82 1.68
C THR A 44 3.80 6.83 1.68
N ILE A 45 4.07 5.52 1.56
CA ILE A 45 3.01 4.50 1.46
C ILE A 45 2.05 4.49 2.67
N PRO A 46 2.51 4.57 3.92
CA PRO A 46 1.60 4.67 5.08
C PRO A 46 0.65 5.85 4.99
N LEU A 47 1.07 6.99 4.44
CA LEU A 47 0.20 8.16 4.25
C LEU A 47 -0.90 7.87 3.25
N LEU A 48 -0.55 7.26 2.11
CA LEU A 48 -1.52 6.82 1.10
C LEU A 48 -2.51 5.83 1.73
N TYR A 49 -2.00 4.79 2.38
CA TYR A 49 -2.79 3.75 3.02
C TYR A 49 -3.75 4.34 4.06
N ASP A 50 -3.27 5.19 4.97
CA ASP A 50 -4.11 5.74 6.03
C ASP A 50 -5.22 6.64 5.49
N SER A 51 -4.96 7.35 4.40
CA SER A 51 -5.95 8.19 3.72
C SER A 51 -7.02 7.38 2.98
N THR A 52 -6.75 6.12 2.61
CA THR A 52 -7.66 5.32 1.77
C THR A 52 -8.17 4.02 2.38
N ARG A 53 -7.65 3.58 3.53
CA ARG A 53 -8.00 2.30 4.20
C ARG A 53 -9.47 2.11 4.57
N HIS A 54 -10.27 3.18 4.47
CA HIS A 54 -11.72 3.14 4.70
C HIS A 54 -12.51 2.79 3.43
N ARG A 55 -11.83 2.67 2.28
CA ARG A 55 -12.41 2.32 0.99
C ARG A 55 -12.21 0.83 0.75
N ALA A 56 -13.17 0.19 0.08
CA ALA A 56 -13.03 -1.20 -0.31
C ALA A 56 -12.10 -1.35 -1.53
N GLY A 57 -11.17 -2.31 -1.44
CA GLY A 57 -10.45 -2.81 -2.61
C GLY A 57 -11.31 -3.72 -3.47
N ARG A 58 -10.82 -4.10 -4.65
CA ARG A 58 -11.49 -5.10 -5.50
C ARG A 58 -11.23 -6.51 -4.99
N LEU A 59 -10.05 -6.75 -4.44
CA LEU A 59 -9.56 -8.06 -4.03
C LEU A 59 -9.30 -8.15 -2.53
N LEU A 60 -8.85 -7.04 -1.93
CA LEU A 60 -8.49 -6.96 -0.53
C LEU A 60 -9.56 -6.17 0.23
N GLY A 61 -10.14 -6.80 1.25
CA GLY A 61 -11.25 -6.24 2.01
C GLY A 61 -10.85 -5.77 3.41
N GLU A 62 -11.87 -5.64 4.25
CA GLU A 62 -11.75 -5.19 5.65
C GLU A 62 -10.85 -6.10 6.50
N ASP A 63 -10.83 -7.39 6.20
CA ASP A 63 -9.96 -8.39 6.85
C ASP A 63 -8.48 -8.01 6.74
N MET A 64 -8.05 -7.54 5.57
CA MET A 64 -6.68 -7.08 5.34
C MET A 64 -6.37 -5.80 6.10
N HIS A 65 -7.34 -4.89 6.19
CA HIS A 65 -7.19 -3.68 6.98
C HIS A 65 -7.09 -3.97 8.48
N ALA A 66 -7.84 -4.96 8.99
CA ALA A 66 -7.75 -5.44 10.36
C ALA A 66 -6.39 -6.09 10.65
N LEU A 67 -5.87 -6.93 9.74
CA LEU A 67 -4.54 -7.52 9.85
C LEU A 67 -3.44 -6.44 9.92
N ILE A 68 -3.49 -5.45 9.03
CA ILE A 68 -2.55 -4.32 9.04
C ILE A 68 -2.64 -3.51 10.34
N ALA A 69 -3.85 -3.27 10.84
CA ALA A 69 -4.07 -2.55 12.10
C ALA A 69 -3.43 -3.29 13.29
N ARG A 70 -3.64 -4.60 13.40
CA ARG A 70 -3.03 -5.45 14.45
C ARG A 70 -1.51 -5.45 14.35
N ALA A 71 -0.96 -5.61 13.15
CA ALA A 71 0.48 -5.58 12.92
C ALA A 71 1.09 -4.24 13.38
N ARG A 72 0.44 -3.12 13.06
CA ARG A 72 0.87 -1.77 13.51
C ARG A 72 0.68 -1.55 15.01
N ALA A 73 -0.23 -2.26 15.66
CA ALA A 73 -0.47 -2.19 17.11
C ALA A 73 0.56 -2.97 17.95
N GLY A 74 1.57 -3.57 17.32
CA GLY A 74 2.68 -4.26 18.00
C GLY A 74 2.70 -5.78 17.80
N GLU A 75 1.68 -6.35 17.15
CA GLU A 75 1.62 -7.79 16.87
C GLU A 75 2.40 -8.22 15.61
N ARG A 76 3.18 -7.30 15.00
CA ARG A 76 3.85 -7.51 13.72
C ARG A 76 4.67 -8.81 13.66
N GLU A 77 5.46 -9.10 14.70
CA GLU A 77 6.33 -10.28 14.72
C GLU A 77 5.53 -11.58 14.76
N ALA A 78 4.44 -11.61 15.54
CA ALA A 78 3.54 -12.76 15.62
C ALA A 78 2.76 -12.97 14.31
N LEU A 79 2.49 -11.90 13.56
CA LEU A 79 1.69 -11.93 12.33
C LEU A 79 2.51 -12.05 11.06
N VAL A 80 3.84 -12.10 11.13
CA VAL A 80 4.71 -12.03 9.94
C VAL A 80 4.43 -13.12 8.91
N ALA A 81 4.08 -14.33 9.35
CA ALA A 81 3.72 -15.46 8.48
C ALA A 81 2.39 -15.22 7.75
N GLU A 82 1.36 -14.77 8.48
CA GLU A 82 0.05 -14.44 7.93
C GLU A 82 0.14 -13.26 6.93
N ILE A 83 0.88 -12.21 7.28
CA ILE A 83 1.14 -11.07 6.39
C ILE A 83 1.86 -11.54 5.11
N TYR A 84 2.84 -12.44 5.24
CA TYR A 84 3.55 -13.01 4.10
C TYR A 84 2.59 -13.76 3.17
N GLU A 85 1.72 -14.62 3.70
CA GLU A 85 0.76 -15.40 2.92
C GLU A 85 -0.19 -14.50 2.15
N HIS A 86 -0.83 -13.55 2.84
CA HIS A 86 -1.76 -12.60 2.21
C HIS A 86 -1.08 -11.71 1.17
N ARG A 87 0.16 -11.26 1.43
CA ARG A 87 0.95 -10.52 0.45
C ARG A 87 1.22 -11.34 -0.81
N VAL A 88 1.58 -12.62 -0.68
CA VAL A 88 1.83 -13.50 -1.84
C VAL A 88 0.55 -13.71 -2.65
N LEU A 89 -0.58 -13.93 -1.99
CA LEU A 89 -1.88 -14.04 -2.65
C LEU A 89 -2.23 -12.76 -3.42
N ALA A 90 -2.05 -11.60 -2.78
CA ALA A 90 -2.28 -10.30 -3.41
C ALA A 90 -1.36 -10.05 -4.61
N GLU A 91 -0.06 -10.36 -4.50
CA GLU A 91 0.90 -10.23 -5.61
C GLU A 91 0.61 -11.20 -6.77
N THR A 92 -0.04 -12.32 -6.50
CA THR A 92 -0.47 -13.27 -7.53
C THR A 92 -1.73 -12.78 -8.24
N ALA A 93 -2.69 -12.22 -7.49
CA ALA A 93 -3.94 -11.73 -8.04
C ALA A 93 -3.80 -10.39 -8.77
N ILE A 94 -2.94 -9.49 -8.27
CA ILE A 94 -2.69 -8.18 -8.90
C ILE A 94 -1.64 -8.33 -9.99
N SER A 95 -2.08 -8.20 -11.24
CA SER A 95 -1.17 -8.32 -12.37
C SER A 95 -0.04 -7.28 -12.35
N ARG A 96 1.14 -7.66 -12.88
CA ARG A 96 2.29 -6.75 -13.01
C ARG A 96 1.97 -5.45 -13.76
N PRO A 97 1.18 -5.46 -14.86
CA PRO A 97 0.76 -4.23 -15.53
C PRO A 97 -0.03 -3.27 -14.63
N VAL A 98 -0.96 -3.77 -13.82
CA VAL A 98 -1.76 -2.93 -12.90
C VAL A 98 -0.85 -2.24 -11.87
N MET A 99 0.00 -3.02 -11.19
CA MET A 99 0.96 -2.47 -10.21
C MET A 99 1.95 -1.49 -10.85
N LYS A 100 2.33 -1.70 -12.12
CA LYS A 100 3.21 -0.79 -12.87
C LYS A 100 2.50 0.53 -13.17
N ALA A 101 1.26 0.48 -13.65
CA ALA A 101 0.44 1.65 -13.96
C ALA A 101 0.17 2.48 -12.69
N TYR A 102 -0.24 1.83 -11.60
CA TYR A 102 -0.40 2.46 -10.29
C TYR A 102 0.85 3.23 -9.85
N LYS A 103 2.04 2.59 -9.88
CA LYS A 103 3.29 3.28 -9.50
C LYS A 103 3.71 4.37 -10.49
N ALA A 104 3.33 4.26 -11.76
CA ALA A 104 3.61 5.31 -12.74
C ALA A 104 2.78 6.55 -12.41
N MET A 105 1.47 6.40 -12.19
CA MET A 105 0.59 7.48 -11.75
C MET A 105 1.13 8.19 -10.50
N LEU A 106 1.57 7.43 -9.48
CA LEU A 106 2.14 8.05 -8.28
C LEU A 106 3.43 8.83 -8.55
N ARG A 107 4.27 8.39 -9.50
CA ARG A 107 5.49 9.12 -9.86
C ARG A 107 5.20 10.36 -10.68
N ASP A 108 4.28 10.26 -11.63
CA ASP A 108 3.87 11.38 -12.48
C ASP A 108 3.25 12.51 -11.64
N ALA A 109 2.54 12.15 -10.56
CA ALA A 109 2.02 13.10 -9.57
C ALA A 109 3.08 13.63 -8.58
N GLY A 110 4.31 13.13 -8.61
CA GLY A 110 5.37 13.50 -7.64
C GLY A 110 5.12 13.00 -6.21
N VAL A 111 4.25 12.00 -6.06
CA VAL A 111 3.97 11.31 -4.78
C VAL A 111 5.12 10.34 -4.46
N LEU A 112 5.49 9.51 -5.44
CA LEU A 112 6.70 8.68 -5.34
C LEU A 112 7.85 9.31 -6.12
N ARG A 113 9.06 9.20 -5.59
CA ARG A 113 10.29 9.74 -6.18
C ARG A 113 10.94 8.76 -7.15
N GLY A 114 10.63 7.45 -7.03
CA GLY A 114 11.23 6.42 -7.86
C GLY A 114 12.46 5.78 -7.22
N ALA A 115 13.00 4.74 -7.87
CA ALA A 115 14.21 4.10 -7.40
C ALA A 115 15.37 5.10 -7.53
N SER A 116 15.92 5.50 -6.38
CA SER A 116 17.26 6.10 -6.28
C SER A 116 18.31 5.03 -6.57
#